data_AF-A0A9I9CCT7-F1
#
_entry.id   AF-A0A9I9CCT7-F1
#
_cell.length_a   1.000
_cell.length_b   1.000
_cell.length_c   1.000
_cell.angle_alpha   90.00
_cell.angle_beta   90.00
_cell.angle_gamma   90.00
#
_symmetry.space_group_name_H-M   'P 1'
#
loop_
_entity.id
_entity.type
_entity.pdbx_description
1 polymer ?
#
loop_
_entity_poly.entity_id
_entity_poly.type
_entity_poly.pdbx_seq_one_letter_code
_entity_poly.pdbx_strand_id
1 'polypeptide(L)'
;MKTEGEAQEKAIEDVKEKLKVLEEQGLKDLLAEGSTFVNGDELGYLDIVMLTVLGMYKVFEGLFLLMKTEGEAQEKAIEDVKEKLKVLEEQGLKDLLAEGSTFVNGDELGYLDIVMLTVLGMYKVHEEFFGVKIVEEEKIPVVFSWLNRLIEHPLAKEVAPPKEKVL
;
A
#
# COMPACT_ATOMS: atom_id res chain seq x y z
N MET A 1 -7.90 -12.80 39.06
CA MET A 1 -8.12 -13.59 37.82
C MET A 1 -8.26 -12.55 36.73
N LYS A 2 -7.26 -12.37 35.86
CA LYS A 2 -7.39 -11.40 34.76
C LYS A 2 -8.48 -11.90 33.82
N THR A 3 -9.38 -11.01 33.44
CA THR A 3 -10.50 -11.38 32.56
C THR A 3 -9.99 -11.69 31.17
N GLU A 4 -10.67 -12.55 30.45
CA GLU A 4 -10.28 -13.04 29.11
C GLU A 4 -10.01 -11.87 28.12
N GLY A 5 -10.73 -10.76 28.28
CA GLY A 5 -10.51 -9.52 27.53
C GLY A 5 -9.17 -8.83 27.82
N GLU A 6 -8.70 -8.80 29.07
CA GLU A 6 -7.40 -8.21 29.43
C GLU A 6 -6.22 -9.03 28.89
N ALA A 7 -6.40 -10.34 28.74
CA ALA A 7 -5.38 -11.21 28.14
C ALA A 7 -5.30 -11.01 26.62
N GLN A 8 -6.45 -10.78 25.98
CA GLN A 8 -6.56 -10.56 24.55
C GLN A 8 -6.02 -9.18 24.14
N GLU A 9 -6.32 -8.14 24.92
CA GLU A 9 -5.81 -6.78 24.70
C GLU A 9 -4.29 -6.73 24.82
N LYS A 10 -3.73 -7.40 25.85
CA LYS A 10 -2.29 -7.53 26.01
C LYS A 10 -1.63 -8.30 24.85
N ALA A 11 -2.27 -9.36 24.35
CA ALA A 11 -1.74 -10.11 23.22
C ALA A 11 -1.71 -9.27 21.93
N ILE A 12 -2.72 -8.40 21.73
CA ILE A 12 -2.76 -7.46 20.61
C ILE A 12 -1.65 -6.40 20.75
N GLU A 13 -1.42 -5.90 21.97
CA GLU A 13 -0.34 -4.94 22.25
C GLU A 13 1.05 -5.55 21.98
N ASP A 14 1.31 -6.76 22.49
CA ASP A 14 2.54 -7.51 22.24
C ASP A 14 2.79 -7.75 20.72
N VAL A 15 1.73 -8.05 19.96
CA VAL A 15 1.83 -8.26 18.51
C VAL A 15 2.16 -6.95 17.79
N LYS A 16 1.52 -5.84 18.17
CA LYS A 16 1.81 -4.50 17.60
C LYS A 16 3.24 -4.07 17.88
N GLU A 17 3.74 -4.32 19.10
CA GLU A 17 5.10 -3.96 19.47
C GLU A 17 6.13 -4.77 18.67
N LYS A 18 5.88 -6.06 18.47
CA LYS A 18 6.71 -6.92 17.61
C LYS A 18 6.68 -6.51 16.15
N LEU A 19 5.51 -6.14 15.62
CA LEU A 19 5.37 -5.63 14.26
C LEU A 19 6.16 -4.35 14.06
N LYS A 20 6.05 -3.40 14.99
CA LYS A 20 6.81 -2.15 14.98
C LYS A 20 8.31 -2.38 15.02
N VAL A 21 8.78 -3.31 15.85
CA VAL A 21 10.20 -3.70 15.90
C VAL A 21 10.64 -4.33 14.57
N LEU A 22 9.80 -5.17 13.97
CA LEU A 22 10.09 -5.81 12.68
C LEU A 22 10.17 -4.79 11.54
N GLU A 23 9.28 -3.79 11.54
CA GLU A 23 9.26 -2.68 10.59
C GLU A 23 10.46 -1.76 10.77
N GLU A 24 10.74 -1.31 12.00
CA GLU A 24 11.86 -0.40 12.27
C GLU A 24 13.22 -1.08 12.04
N GLN A 25 13.37 -2.34 12.46
CA GLN A 25 14.60 -3.10 12.29
C GLN A 25 14.77 -3.55 10.83
N GLY A 26 13.73 -4.10 10.22
CA GLY A 26 13.75 -4.51 8.82
C GLY A 26 14.03 -3.35 7.88
N LEU A 27 13.50 -2.16 8.18
CA LEU A 27 13.78 -0.95 7.41
C LEU A 27 15.19 -0.40 7.66
N LYS A 28 15.71 -0.49 8.89
CA LYS A 28 17.10 -0.10 9.19
C LYS A 28 18.12 -1.03 8.55
N ASP A 29 17.85 -2.33 8.51
CA ASP A 29 18.71 -3.32 7.86
C ASP A 29 18.70 -3.16 6.33
N LEU A 30 17.58 -2.67 5.78
CA LEU A 30 17.42 -2.32 4.37
C LEU A 30 18.10 -0.98 4.00
N LEU A 31 18.16 -0.02 4.93
CA LEU A 31 18.72 1.33 4.72
C LEU A 31 20.16 1.51 5.22
N ALA A 32 20.73 0.53 5.92
CA ALA A 32 22.12 0.57 6.35
C ALA A 32 23.04 0.43 5.13
N GLU A 33 23.83 1.46 4.85
CA GLU A 33 24.86 1.45 3.81
C GLU A 33 25.75 0.20 3.96
N GLY A 34 25.67 -0.71 2.99
CA GLY A 34 26.52 -1.90 2.91
C GLY A 34 25.84 -3.25 3.15
N SER A 35 24.51 -3.36 3.21
CA SER A 35 23.87 -4.67 3.08
C SER A 35 24.01 -5.18 1.64
N THR A 36 24.64 -6.35 1.49
CA THR A 36 24.76 -7.02 0.20
C THR A 36 23.36 -7.51 -0.19
N PHE A 37 22.78 -6.89 -1.20
CA PHE A 37 21.52 -7.30 -1.82
C PHE A 37 21.67 -8.70 -2.43
N VAL A 38 20.55 -9.38 -2.72
CA VAL A 38 20.51 -10.82 -3.03
C VAL A 38 21.48 -11.25 -4.14
N ASN A 39 21.91 -10.33 -5.02
CA ASN A 39 22.92 -10.56 -6.06
C ASN A 39 24.11 -9.59 -6.09
N GLY A 40 24.41 -8.91 -4.99
CA GLY A 40 25.72 -8.32 -4.76
C GLY A 40 26.02 -6.97 -5.41
N ASP A 41 25.60 -6.65 -6.64
CA ASP A 41 26.16 -5.45 -7.31
C ASP A 41 25.18 -4.59 -8.16
N GLU A 42 23.91 -4.98 -8.35
CA GLU A 42 22.88 -4.12 -8.98
C GLU A 42 21.48 -4.35 -8.36
N LEU A 43 20.58 -3.36 -8.45
CA LEU A 43 19.15 -3.47 -8.06
C LEU A 43 18.50 -4.65 -8.80
N GLY A 44 18.39 -5.80 -8.15
CA GLY A 44 17.79 -6.99 -8.73
C GLY A 44 16.26 -6.88 -8.77
N TYR A 45 15.62 -7.66 -9.64
CA TYR A 45 14.15 -7.76 -9.71
C TYR A 45 13.51 -8.07 -8.34
N LEU A 46 14.17 -8.92 -7.52
CA LEU A 46 13.71 -9.24 -6.18
C LEU A 46 13.86 -8.06 -5.20
N ASP A 47 14.89 -7.24 -5.35
CA ASP A 47 15.08 -6.04 -4.54
C ASP A 47 14.03 -4.98 -4.90
N ILE A 48 13.72 -4.82 -6.20
CA ILE A 48 12.62 -3.97 -6.68
C ILE A 48 11.27 -4.48 -6.16
N VAL A 49 11.00 -5.78 -6.26
CA VAL A 49 9.77 -6.39 -5.72
C VAL A 49 9.68 -6.20 -4.21
N MET A 50 10.78 -6.38 -3.47
CA MET A 50 10.81 -6.19 -2.02
C MET A 50 10.58 -4.72 -1.63
N LEU A 51 11.19 -3.77 -2.34
CA LEU A 51 10.97 -2.33 -2.15
C LEU A 51 9.52 -1.94 -2.48
N THR A 52 8.95 -2.51 -3.53
CA THR A 52 7.56 -2.24 -3.93
C THR A 52 6.59 -2.84 -2.91
N VAL A 53 6.84 -4.05 -2.42
CA VAL A 53 6.04 -4.70 -1.36
C VAL A 53 6.12 -3.94 -0.04
N LEU A 54 7.31 -3.47 0.36
CA LEU A 54 7.48 -2.64 1.56
C LEU A 54 6.83 -1.25 1.42
N GLY A 55 6.93 -0.64 0.23
CA GLY A 55 6.24 0.60 -0.09
C GLY A 55 4.72 0.45 0.02
N MET A 56 4.18 -0.64 -0.55
CA MET A 56 2.75 -0.97 -0.47
C MET A 56 2.29 -1.26 0.95
N TYR A 57 3.11 -1.94 1.76
CA TYR A 57 2.81 -2.18 3.18
C TYR A 57 2.66 -0.87 3.96
N LYS A 58 3.52 0.13 3.70
CA LYS A 58 3.42 1.46 4.35
C LYS A 58 2.23 2.28 3.89
N VAL A 59 1.77 2.10 2.64
CA VAL A 59 0.52 2.69 2.14
C VAL A 59 -0.68 2.04 2.84
N PHE A 60 -0.67 0.71 2.97
CA PHE A 60 -1.70 -0.03 3.70
C PHE A 60 -1.77 0.38 5.19
N GLU A 61 -0.63 0.54 5.85
CA GLU A 61 -0.57 1.05 7.23
C GLU A 61 -1.19 2.44 7.36
N GLY A 62 -0.88 3.35 6.44
CA GLY A 62 -1.46 4.70 6.42
C GLY A 62 -2.98 4.69 6.22
N LEU A 63 -3.49 3.84 5.31
CA LEU A 63 -4.94 3.63 5.14
C LEU A 63 -5.59 3.03 6.40
N PHE A 64 -4.88 2.15 7.11
CA PHE A 64 -5.36 1.57 8.36
C PHE A 64 -5.39 2.58 9.50
N LEU A 65 -4.40 3.49 9.57
CA LEU A 65 -4.42 4.62 10.50
C LEU A 65 -5.55 5.59 10.19
N LEU A 66 -5.84 5.83 8.91
CA LEU A 66 -6.97 6.65 8.47
C LEU A 66 -8.31 6.13 9.02
N MET A 67 -8.51 4.80 9.02
CA MET A 67 -9.68 4.15 9.61
C MET A 67 -9.79 4.27 11.13
N LYS A 68 -8.68 4.56 11.83
CA LYS A 68 -8.60 4.53 13.31
C LYS A 68 -8.42 5.89 13.96
N THR A 69 -8.31 6.94 13.17
CA THR A 69 -8.01 8.29 13.65
C THR A 69 -9.07 9.27 13.17
N GLU A 70 -9.27 10.34 13.94
CA GLU A 70 -10.21 11.43 13.64
C GLU A 70 -9.50 12.78 13.84
N GLY A 71 -10.02 13.84 13.22
CA GLY A 71 -9.49 15.20 13.38
C GLY A 71 -8.07 15.37 12.85
N GLU A 72 -7.23 16.13 13.54
CA GLU A 72 -5.87 16.48 13.10
C GLU A 72 -4.96 15.26 12.84
N ALA A 73 -5.15 14.17 13.60
CA ALA A 73 -4.39 12.94 13.40
C ALA A 73 -4.77 12.25 12.08
N GLN A 74 -6.04 12.32 11.71
CA GLN A 74 -6.55 11.79 10.45
C GLN A 74 -6.03 12.61 9.27
N GLU A 75 -6.07 13.94 9.37
CA GLU A 75 -5.53 14.85 8.35
C GLU A 75 -4.04 14.58 8.08
N LYS A 76 -3.25 14.36 9.14
CA LYS A 76 -1.83 14.01 9.00
C LYS A 76 -1.63 12.65 8.32
N ALA A 77 -2.46 11.65 8.65
CA ALA A 77 -2.39 10.34 8.03
C ALA A 77 -2.75 10.41 6.53
N ILE A 78 -3.71 11.25 6.15
CA ILE A 78 -4.07 11.49 4.74
C ILE A 78 -2.87 12.04 3.97
N GLU A 79 -2.23 13.09 4.48
CA GLU A 79 -1.10 13.72 3.80
C GLU A 79 0.10 12.78 3.70
N ASP A 80 0.37 11.98 4.74
CA ASP A 80 1.41 10.93 4.71
C ASP A 80 1.12 9.85 3.65
N VAL A 81 -0.13 9.39 3.53
CA VAL A 81 -0.52 8.44 2.46
C VAL A 81 -0.32 9.06 1.07
N LYS A 82 -0.71 10.32 0.88
CA LYS A 82 -0.54 11.02 -0.40
C LYS A 82 0.93 11.17 -0.78
N GLU A 83 1.78 11.54 0.18
CA GLU A 83 3.22 11.65 -0.05
C GLU A 83 3.83 10.30 -0.45
N LYS A 84 3.47 9.23 0.26
CA LYS A 84 3.91 7.87 -0.06
C LYS A 84 3.46 7.41 -1.44
N LEU A 85 2.21 7.69 -1.83
CA LEU A 85 1.71 7.37 -3.17
C LEU A 85 2.46 8.14 -4.26
N LYS A 86 2.78 9.41 -4.01
CA LYS A 86 3.58 10.21 -4.92
C LYS A 86 4.99 9.63 -5.10
N VAL A 87 5.67 9.27 -4.01
CA VAL A 87 6.99 8.64 -4.05
C VAL A 87 6.93 7.31 -4.79
N LEU A 88 5.90 6.50 -4.53
CA LEU A 88 5.70 5.21 -5.21
C LEU A 88 5.53 5.39 -6.73
N GLU A 89 4.77 6.39 -7.16
CA GLU A 89 4.66 6.71 -8.58
C GLU A 89 6.00 7.18 -9.15
N GLU A 90 6.65 8.15 -8.51
CA GLU A 90 7.84 8.82 -9.03
C GLU A 90 9.08 7.91 -9.09
N GLN A 91 9.25 7.02 -8.11
CA GLN A 91 10.48 6.25 -7.93
C GLN A 91 10.31 4.76 -8.21
N GLY A 92 9.08 4.26 -8.33
CA GLY A 92 8.81 2.84 -8.52
C GLY A 92 8.00 2.54 -9.79
N LEU A 93 6.82 3.14 -9.90
CA LEU A 93 5.83 2.69 -10.88
C LEU A 93 5.93 3.37 -12.24
N LYS A 94 6.48 4.60 -12.32
CA LYS A 94 6.66 5.29 -13.61
C LYS A 94 7.45 4.44 -14.59
N ASP A 95 8.62 3.94 -14.21
CA ASP A 95 9.46 3.18 -15.14
C ASP A 95 8.84 1.82 -15.51
N LEU A 96 8.06 1.23 -14.60
CA LEU A 96 7.35 -0.04 -14.84
C LEU A 96 6.11 0.10 -15.74
N LEU A 97 5.51 1.29 -15.80
CA LEU A 97 4.24 1.56 -16.50
C LEU A 97 4.39 2.56 -17.67
N ALA A 98 5.56 3.16 -17.88
CA ALA A 98 5.81 4.20 -18.88
C ALA A 98 5.78 3.69 -20.33
N GLU A 99 5.88 2.39 -20.57
CA GLU A 99 5.94 1.82 -21.92
C GLU A 99 4.56 1.72 -22.63
N GLY A 100 3.50 2.29 -22.05
CA GLY A 100 2.14 2.23 -22.63
C GLY A 100 1.44 0.89 -22.40
N SER A 101 2.05 0.01 -21.60
CA SER A 101 1.48 -1.26 -21.17
C SER A 101 0.20 -1.07 -20.35
N THR A 102 -0.78 -1.94 -20.58
CA THR A 102 -2.06 -1.92 -19.86
C THR A 102 -1.84 -2.21 -18.36
N PHE A 103 -0.96 -3.17 -18.09
CA PHE A 103 -0.55 -3.71 -16.79
C PHE A 103 0.97 -3.83 -16.72
N VAL A 104 1.51 -4.19 -15.54
CA VAL A 104 2.97 -4.33 -15.34
C VAL A 104 3.56 -5.42 -16.24
N ASN A 105 2.77 -6.46 -16.58
CA ASN A 105 3.17 -7.54 -17.49
C ASN A 105 2.61 -7.35 -18.92
N GLY A 106 2.41 -6.11 -19.37
CA GLY A 106 1.85 -5.82 -20.70
C GLY A 106 0.32 -5.90 -20.70
N ASP A 107 -0.23 -6.91 -21.38
CA ASP A 107 -1.69 -7.08 -21.54
C ASP A 107 -2.31 -8.05 -20.52
N GLU A 108 -1.48 -8.77 -19.77
CA GLU A 108 -1.92 -9.70 -18.71
C GLU A 108 -1.67 -9.09 -17.32
N LEU A 109 -2.53 -9.43 -16.36
CA LEU A 109 -2.30 -9.05 -14.96
C LEU A 109 -1.03 -9.73 -14.44
N GLY A 110 -0.09 -8.91 -13.99
CA GLY A 110 1.08 -9.34 -13.26
C GLY A 110 0.83 -9.41 -11.75
N TYR A 111 1.82 -9.91 -11.03
CA TYR A 111 1.78 -9.98 -9.57
C TYR A 111 1.57 -8.59 -8.94
N LEU A 112 2.29 -7.57 -9.43
CA LEU A 112 2.22 -6.22 -8.88
C LEU A 112 0.84 -5.56 -9.10
N ASP A 113 0.21 -5.85 -10.23
CA ASP A 113 -1.18 -5.45 -10.53
C ASP A 113 -2.17 -5.98 -9.49
N ILE A 114 -2.03 -7.26 -9.12
CA ILE A 114 -2.88 -7.91 -8.12
C ILE A 114 -2.66 -7.29 -6.74
N VAL A 115 -1.39 -7.06 -6.33
CA VAL A 115 -1.12 -6.46 -5.02
C VAL A 115 -1.61 -5.02 -4.94
N MET A 116 -1.46 -4.23 -6.00
CA MET A 116 -1.98 -2.87 -6.01
C MET A 116 -3.51 -2.83 -6.01
N LEU A 117 -4.16 -3.78 -6.69
CA LEU A 117 -5.61 -3.94 -6.61
C LEU A 117 -6.07 -4.30 -5.20
N THR A 118 -5.35 -5.14 -4.43
CA THR A 118 -5.77 -5.46 -3.06
C THR A 118 -5.56 -4.31 -2.07
N VAL A 119 -4.54 -3.49 -2.27
CA VAL A 119 -4.24 -2.35 -1.38
C VAL A 119 -5.11 -1.12 -1.70
N LEU A 120 -5.26 -0.79 -2.98
CA LEU A 120 -5.91 0.45 -3.44
C LEU A 120 -7.18 0.23 -4.25
N GLY A 121 -7.59 -0.99 -4.59
CA GLY A 121 -8.77 -1.24 -5.44
C GLY A 121 -10.07 -0.67 -4.87
N MET A 122 -10.14 -0.50 -3.55
CA MET A 122 -11.29 0.07 -2.85
C MET A 122 -11.15 1.57 -2.54
N TYR A 123 -10.17 2.27 -3.12
CA TYR A 123 -9.88 3.66 -2.75
C TYR A 123 -11.10 4.58 -2.87
N LYS A 124 -11.96 4.40 -3.89
CA LYS A 124 -13.19 5.19 -4.09
C LYS A 124 -14.16 5.06 -2.90
N VAL A 125 -14.24 3.86 -2.32
CA VAL A 125 -15.06 3.58 -1.14
C VAL A 125 -14.46 4.27 0.09
N HIS A 126 -13.13 4.20 0.26
CA HIS A 126 -12.46 4.92 1.35
C HIS A 126 -12.66 6.43 1.23
N GLU A 127 -12.48 7.00 0.03
CA GLU A 127 -12.67 8.43 -0.21
C GLU A 127 -14.09 8.90 0.13
N GLU A 128 -15.10 8.10 -0.21
CA GLU A 128 -16.50 8.36 0.14
C GLU A 128 -16.75 8.26 1.65
N PHE A 129 -16.19 7.23 2.31
CA PHE A 129 -16.34 7.00 3.74
C PHE A 129 -15.71 8.13 4.57
N PHE A 130 -14.51 8.56 4.20
CA PHE A 130 -13.77 9.61 4.92
C PHE A 130 -14.14 11.03 4.47
N GLY A 131 -14.81 11.18 3.32
CA GLY A 131 -15.10 12.50 2.74
C GLY A 131 -13.85 13.24 2.24
N VAL A 132 -12.80 12.50 1.86
CA VAL A 132 -11.51 13.06 1.44
C VAL A 132 -11.05 12.44 0.14
N LYS A 133 -10.19 13.14 -0.61
CA LYS A 133 -9.49 12.55 -1.77
C LYS A 133 -8.09 12.11 -1.36
N ILE A 134 -7.76 10.86 -1.68
CA ILE A 134 -6.47 10.21 -1.42
C ILE A 134 -5.75 9.96 -2.74
N VAL A 135 -6.47 9.49 -3.77
CA VAL A 135 -5.90 9.19 -5.09
C VAL A 135 -6.24 10.32 -6.04
N GLU A 136 -5.33 11.29 -6.13
CA GLU A 136 -5.50 12.50 -6.93
C GLU A 136 -4.78 12.38 -8.28
N GLU A 137 -5.54 12.36 -9.39
CA GLU A 137 -5.01 12.25 -10.77
C GLU A 137 -3.90 13.28 -11.08
N GLU A 138 -4.04 14.50 -10.57
CA GLU A 138 -3.06 15.58 -10.79
C GLU A 138 -1.70 15.32 -10.12
N LYS A 139 -1.69 14.52 -9.03
CA LYS A 139 -0.48 14.22 -8.26
C LYS A 139 0.16 12.89 -8.66
N ILE A 140 -0.69 11.92 -8.98
CA ILE A 140 -0.30 10.55 -9.32
C ILE A 140 -1.02 10.05 -10.58
N PRO A 141 -0.81 10.70 -11.75
CA PRO A 141 -1.55 10.40 -12.98
C PRO A 141 -1.33 8.97 -13.49
N VAL A 142 -0.13 8.42 -13.34
CA VAL A 142 0.19 7.08 -13.85
C VAL A 142 -0.51 6.02 -12.99
N VAL A 143 -0.39 6.14 -11.66
CA VAL A 143 -1.04 5.23 -10.71
C VAL A 143 -2.55 5.38 -10.79
N PHE A 144 -3.09 6.60 -10.90
CA PHE A 144 -4.52 6.82 -11.04
C PHE A 144 -5.09 6.12 -12.28
N SER A 145 -4.45 6.31 -13.43
CA SER A 145 -4.88 5.70 -14.69
C SER A 145 -4.80 4.17 -14.63
N TRP A 146 -3.70 3.64 -14.11
CA TRP A 146 -3.48 2.21 -13.95
C TRP A 146 -4.47 1.57 -12.97
N LEU A 147 -4.69 2.19 -11.81
CA LEU A 147 -5.63 1.70 -10.80
C LEU A 147 -7.08 1.64 -11.33
N ASN A 148 -7.49 2.63 -12.12
CA ASN A 148 -8.81 2.58 -12.75
C ASN A 148 -8.91 1.45 -13.79
N ARG A 149 -7.84 1.14 -14.55
CA ARG A 149 -7.83 -0.06 -15.41
C ARG A 149 -7.93 -1.35 -14.60
N LEU A 150 -7.22 -1.45 -13.47
CA LEU A 150 -7.28 -2.61 -12.58
C LEU A 150 -8.68 -2.85 -12.03
N ILE A 151 -9.34 -1.79 -11.53
CA ILE A 151 -10.70 -1.87 -10.98
C ILE A 151 -11.72 -2.26 -12.05
N GLU A 152 -11.52 -1.84 -13.30
CA GLU A 152 -12.40 -2.19 -14.41
C GLU A 152 -12.20 -3.62 -14.94
N HIS A 153 -11.09 -4.27 -14.58
CA HIS A 153 -10.78 -5.63 -15.00
C HIS A 153 -11.83 -6.64 -14.50
N PRO A 154 -12.24 -7.64 -15.31
CA PRO A 154 -13.27 -8.62 -14.92
C PRO A 154 -13.03 -9.30 -13.58
N LEU A 155 -11.79 -9.73 -13.31
CA LEU A 155 -11.43 -10.35 -12.02
C LEU A 155 -11.66 -9.42 -10.83
N ALA A 156 -11.34 -8.12 -10.96
CA ALA A 156 -11.55 -7.16 -9.89
C ALA A 156 -13.05 -7.01 -9.58
N LYS A 157 -13.88 -6.93 -10.62
CA LYS A 157 -15.35 -6.84 -10.48
C LYS A 157 -15.97 -8.10 -9.88
N GLU A 158 -15.42 -9.27 -10.19
CA GLU A 158 -15.91 -10.55 -9.66
C GLU A 158 -15.63 -10.69 -8.16
N VAL A 159 -14.45 -10.24 -7.71
CA VAL A 159 -14.04 -10.37 -6.29
C VAL A 159 -14.40 -9.16 -5.43
N ALA A 160 -14.81 -8.04 -6.05
CA ALA A 160 -15.17 -6.82 -5.33
C ALA A 160 -16.35 -7.08 -4.38
N PRO A 161 -16.20 -6.79 -3.07
CA PRO A 161 -17.32 -6.91 -2.16
C PRO A 161 -18.41 -5.88 -2.53
N PRO A 162 -19.70 -6.22 -2.36
CA PRO A 162 -20.79 -5.26 -2.55
C PRO A 162 -20.54 -3.99 -1.75
N LYS A 163 -20.74 -2.83 -2.36
CA LYS A 163 -20.43 -1.52 -1.77
C LYS A 163 -21.14 -1.31 -0.43
N GLU A 164 -22.36 -1.83 -0.28
CA GLU A 164 -23.17 -1.75 0.94
C GLU A 164 -22.63 -2.59 2.11
N LYS A 165 -21.66 -3.49 1.86
CA LYS A 165 -21.02 -4.31 2.90
C LYS A 165 -19.70 -3.75 3.42
N VAL A 166 -19.20 -2.67 2.78
CA VAL A 166 -17.87 -2.10 3.03
C VAL A 166 -17.88 -0.60 3.32
N LEU A 167 -19.03 0.05 3.15
CA LEU A 167 -19.36 1.35 3.72
C LEU A 167 -20.10 1.17 5.04
#